data_AF-A0A1I1W115-F1
#
_entry.id   AF-A0A1I1W115-F1
#
_cell.length_a   1.000
_cell.length_b   1.000
_cell.length_c   1.000
_cell.angle_alpha   90.00
_cell.angle_beta   90.00
_cell.angle_gamma   90.00
#
_symmetry.space_group_name_H-M   'P 1'
#
loop_
_entity.id
_entity.type
_entity.pdbx_description
1 polymer ?
#
loop_
_entity_poly.entity_id
_entity_poly.type
_entity_poly.pdbx_seq_one_letter_code
_entity_poly.pdbx_strand_id
1 'polypeptide(L)'
;MVFLRRRSNPRKLREAFLARYAGRHLILHRGLDPFWVEELLKEPGGMGHFRIDLSQQPGRRPTPVEWVAHQQVAPLELPLPLLAAVDRQGRVTLRHLTRGGEAFHPSELAWLRDELDERFHARLHPAAEGGFEVEWGIPVEDNTIETDYGFSLG
;
A
#
# COMPACT_ATOMS: atom_id res chain seq x y z
N MET A 1 36.20 12.85 -12.50
CA MET A 1 35.01 12.90 -13.38
C MET A 1 33.78 12.79 -12.50
N VAL A 2 33.11 13.91 -12.20
CA VAL A 2 31.91 13.93 -11.33
C VAL A 2 30.71 13.60 -12.21
N PHE A 3 30.18 12.39 -12.10
CA PHE A 3 28.91 12.05 -12.73
C PHE A 3 27.80 12.79 -12.00
N LEU A 4 27.31 13.89 -12.59
CA LEU A 4 26.07 14.54 -12.20
C LEU A 4 24.94 13.49 -12.26
N ARG A 5 24.58 12.94 -11.10
CA ARG A 5 23.40 12.10 -10.92
C ARG A 5 22.19 12.95 -11.34
N ARG A 6 21.62 12.67 -12.51
CA ARG A 6 20.30 13.22 -12.89
C ARG A 6 19.30 12.60 -11.91
N ARG A 7 19.04 13.29 -10.78
CA ARG A 7 18.02 12.90 -9.81
C ARG A 7 16.70 12.76 -10.56
N SER A 8 16.02 11.62 -10.41
CA SER A 8 14.67 11.46 -10.93
C SER A 8 13.78 12.56 -10.36
N ASN A 9 12.95 13.20 -11.19
CA ASN A 9 12.05 14.27 -10.74
C ASN A 9 10.89 13.66 -9.94
N PRO A 10 10.81 13.89 -8.61
CA PRO A 10 9.81 13.25 -7.74
C PRO A 10 8.37 13.55 -8.15
N ARG A 11 8.11 14.76 -8.65
CA ARG A 11 6.79 15.15 -9.14
C ARG A 11 6.38 14.31 -10.34
N LYS A 12 7.27 14.13 -11.33
CA LYS A 12 6.99 13.29 -12.50
C LYS A 12 6.79 11.82 -12.13
N LEU A 13 7.56 11.31 -11.17
CA LEU A 13 7.40 9.93 -10.69
C LEU A 13 6.05 9.76 -10.00
N ARG A 14 5.65 10.69 -9.13
CA ARG A 14 4.32 10.70 -8.52
C ARG A 14 3.21 10.75 -9.57
N GLU A 15 3.26 11.69 -10.50
CA GLU A 15 2.25 11.86 -11.55
C GLU A 15 2.11 10.56 -12.37
N ALA A 16 3.22 9.95 -12.77
CA ALA A 16 3.22 8.69 -13.50
C ALA A 16 2.67 7.51 -12.68
N PHE A 17 2.95 7.48 -11.37
CA PHE A 17 2.38 6.49 -10.46
C PHE A 17 0.86 6.66 -10.36
N LEU A 18 0.37 7.87 -10.06
CA LEU A 18 -1.06 8.13 -9.92
C LEU A 18 -1.82 7.86 -11.22
N ALA A 19 -1.27 8.26 -12.38
CA ALA A 19 -1.86 7.97 -13.68
C ALA A 19 -1.99 6.45 -13.96
N ARG A 20 -1.05 5.65 -13.47
CA ARG A 20 -1.01 4.19 -13.68
C ARG A 20 -1.95 3.45 -12.73
N TYR A 21 -2.06 3.90 -11.48
CA TYR A 21 -2.67 3.15 -10.39
C TYR A 21 -3.96 3.77 -9.83
N ALA A 22 -4.43 4.92 -10.33
CA ALA A 22 -5.71 5.49 -9.90
C ALA A 22 -6.86 4.47 -9.97
N GLY A 23 -7.59 4.32 -8.86
CA GLY A 23 -8.66 3.34 -8.69
C GLY A 23 -8.17 1.89 -8.56
N ARG A 24 -6.91 1.66 -8.20
CA ARG A 24 -6.32 0.32 -8.01
C ARG A 24 -5.85 0.14 -6.58
N HIS A 25 -5.74 -1.14 -6.20
CA HIS A 25 -5.15 -1.56 -4.95
C HIS A 25 -3.82 -2.25 -5.20
N LEU A 26 -2.87 -2.01 -4.32
CA LEU A 26 -1.57 -2.65 -4.30
C LEU A 26 -1.38 -3.36 -2.96
N ILE A 27 -0.62 -4.45 -2.97
CA ILE A 27 -0.15 -5.15 -1.78
C ILE A 27 1.37 -5.02 -1.77
N LEU A 28 1.90 -4.31 -0.78
CA LEU A 28 3.34 -4.21 -0.55
C LEU A 28 3.75 -5.27 0.47
N HIS A 29 4.81 -6.03 0.20
CA HIS A 29 5.18 -7.17 1.02
C HIS A 29 6.70 -7.43 0.99
N ARG A 30 7.22 -8.32 1.85
CA ARG A 30 8.62 -8.81 1.83
C ARG A 30 8.62 -10.34 1.76
N GLY A 31 7.97 -10.85 0.72
CA GLY A 31 7.46 -12.23 0.68
C GLY A 31 6.01 -12.31 1.19
N LEU A 32 5.25 -13.19 0.56
CA LEU A 32 3.89 -13.57 0.96
C LEU A 32 3.89 -15.08 1.13
N ASP A 33 3.10 -15.56 2.08
CA ASP A 33 2.86 -16.99 2.22
C ASP A 33 2.20 -17.54 0.94
N PRO A 34 2.68 -18.67 0.38
CA PRO A 34 2.12 -19.23 -0.85
C PRO A 34 0.64 -19.60 -0.75
N PHE A 35 0.20 -20.16 0.39
CA PHE A 35 -1.22 -20.49 0.58
C PHE A 35 -2.07 -19.22 0.66
N TRP A 36 -1.56 -18.18 1.33
CA TRP A 36 -2.21 -16.88 1.35
C TRP A 36 -2.39 -16.30 -0.08
N VAL A 37 -1.39 -16.45 -0.94
CA VAL A 37 -1.49 -16.03 -2.34
C VAL A 37 -2.49 -16.89 -3.12
N GLU A 38 -2.50 -18.21 -2.89
CA GLU A 38 -3.48 -19.11 -3.50
C GLU A 38 -4.91 -18.74 -3.14
N GLU A 39 -5.19 -18.43 -1.87
CA GLU A 39 -6.49 -17.95 -1.42
C GLU A 39 -6.82 -16.58 -2.04
N LEU A 40 -5.87 -15.64 -2.11
CA LEU A 40 -6.07 -14.34 -2.75
C LEU A 40 -6.48 -14.49 -4.23
N LEU A 41 -5.92 -15.47 -4.95
CA LEU A 41 -6.26 -15.70 -6.36
C LEU A 41 -7.67 -16.27 -6.56
N LYS A 42 -8.27 -16.86 -5.53
CA LYS A 42 -9.66 -17.38 -5.57
C LYS A 42 -10.70 -16.28 -5.39
N GLU A 43 -10.32 -15.15 -4.76
CA GLU A 43 -11.24 -14.06 -4.52
C GLU A 43 -11.81 -13.49 -5.84
N PRO A 44 -13.10 -13.07 -5.87
CA PRO A 44 -13.67 -12.40 -7.02
C PRO A 44 -12.92 -11.09 -7.29
N GLY A 45 -12.20 -11.02 -8.41
CA GLY A 45 -11.29 -9.91 -8.68
C GLY A 45 -9.89 -10.08 -8.07
N GLY A 46 -9.52 -11.27 -7.59
CA GLY A 46 -8.24 -11.64 -6.96
C GLY A 46 -6.98 -11.42 -7.81
N MET A 47 -7.13 -11.18 -9.11
CA MET A 47 -6.07 -10.69 -10.01
C MET A 47 -5.91 -9.15 -10.03
N GLY A 48 -6.78 -8.41 -9.34
CA GLY A 48 -6.85 -6.95 -9.37
C GLY A 48 -5.82 -6.24 -8.49
N HIS A 49 -5.22 -6.96 -7.54
CA HIS A 49 -4.20 -6.41 -6.65
C HIS A 49 -2.82 -6.51 -7.30
N PHE A 50 -2.16 -5.36 -7.49
CA PHE A 50 -0.74 -5.36 -7.86
C PHE A 50 0.10 -5.71 -6.64
N ARG A 51 1.00 -6.68 -6.78
CA ARG A 51 1.89 -7.08 -5.68
C ARG A 51 3.27 -6.48 -5.90
N ILE A 52 3.79 -5.80 -4.89
CA ILE A 52 5.09 -5.12 -4.92
C ILE A 52 5.97 -5.70 -3.80
N ASP A 53 7.02 -6.39 -4.20
CA ASP A 53 7.98 -6.98 -3.28
C ASP A 53 9.04 -5.97 -2.86
N LEU A 54 8.95 -5.48 -1.63
CA LEU A 54 9.86 -4.54 -1.00
C LEU A 54 11.22 -5.16 -0.64
N SER A 55 11.38 -6.48 -0.75
CA SER A 55 12.70 -7.12 -0.59
C SER A 55 13.60 -6.90 -1.81
N GLN A 56 12.99 -6.65 -2.97
CA GLN A 56 13.71 -6.32 -4.19
C GLN A 56 14.19 -4.87 -4.12
N GLN A 57 15.49 -4.64 -4.30
CA GLN A 57 16.01 -3.28 -4.28
C GLN A 57 15.55 -2.51 -5.53
N PRO A 58 15.19 -1.22 -5.39
CA PRO A 58 14.85 -0.40 -6.54
C PRO A 58 16.08 -0.26 -7.46
N GLY A 59 15.84 -0.29 -8.77
CA GLY A 59 16.91 -0.10 -9.75
C GLY A 59 17.57 1.28 -9.65
N ARG A 60 18.72 1.45 -10.33
CA ARG A 60 19.48 2.74 -10.37
C ARG A 60 18.63 3.93 -10.83
N ARG A 61 17.59 3.68 -11.62
CA ARG A 61 16.54 4.62 -11.99
C ARG A 61 15.20 3.95 -11.61
N PRO A 62 14.66 4.24 -10.43
CA PRO A 62 13.45 3.56 -9.98
C PRO A 62 12.29 3.87 -10.90
N THR A 63 11.46 2.86 -11.16
CA THR A 63 10.13 3.06 -11.75
C THR A 63 9.26 3.90 -10.81
N PRO A 64 8.15 4.49 -11.29
CA PRO A 64 7.22 5.23 -10.42
C PRO A 64 6.77 4.45 -9.20
N VAL A 65 6.43 3.16 -9.36
CA VAL A 65 5.96 2.31 -8.25
C VAL A 65 7.08 1.96 -7.28
N GLU A 66 8.29 1.66 -7.78
CA GLU A 66 9.46 1.44 -6.93
C GLU A 66 9.80 2.69 -6.11
N TRP A 67 9.72 3.87 -6.73
CA TRP A 67 9.98 5.11 -6.03
C TRP A 67 8.95 5.36 -4.91
N VAL A 68 7.65 5.19 -5.18
CA VAL A 68 6.62 5.30 -4.13
C VAL A 68 6.83 4.26 -3.03
N ALA A 69 6.97 2.99 -3.40
CA ALA A 69 7.09 1.89 -2.47
C ALA A 69 8.31 2.04 -1.54
N HIS A 70 9.49 2.33 -2.10
CA HIS A 70 10.73 2.37 -1.32
C HIS A 70 11.04 3.73 -0.70
N GLN A 71 10.61 4.85 -1.28
CA GLN A 71 10.98 6.18 -0.81
C GLN A 71 9.84 6.94 -0.14
N GLN A 72 8.59 6.53 -0.30
CA GLN A 72 7.44 7.22 0.28
C GLN A 72 6.70 6.35 1.29
N VAL A 73 6.58 5.03 1.03
CA VAL A 73 5.84 4.11 1.90
C VAL A 73 6.76 3.38 2.88
N ALA A 74 7.85 2.75 2.43
CA ALA A 74 8.74 2.00 3.31
C ALA A 74 9.29 2.80 4.52
N PRO A 75 9.60 4.12 4.40
CA PRO A 75 10.05 4.91 5.55
C PRO A 75 8.99 5.14 6.64
N LEU A 76 7.72 4.80 6.38
CA LEU A 76 6.65 4.88 7.39
C LEU A 76 6.71 3.72 8.39
N GLU A 77 7.50 2.69 8.12
CA GLU A 77 7.72 1.53 9.00
C GLU A 77 6.43 0.80 9.43
N LEU A 78 5.39 0.89 8.60
CA LEU A 78 4.15 0.13 8.81
C LEU A 78 4.40 -1.39 8.70
N PRO A 79 3.69 -2.21 9.50
CA PRO A 79 3.76 -3.67 9.38
C PRO A 79 3.41 -4.15 7.97
N LEU A 80 4.00 -5.27 7.57
CA LEU A 80 3.78 -5.91 6.28
C LEU A 80 3.08 -7.27 6.45
N PRO A 81 2.28 -7.72 5.47
CA PRO A 81 1.96 -7.04 4.21
C PRO A 81 1.07 -5.81 4.39
N LEU A 82 1.12 -4.88 3.44
CA LEU A 82 0.43 -3.59 3.48
C LEU A 82 -0.51 -3.44 2.28
N LEU A 83 -1.77 -3.14 2.52
CA LEU A 83 -2.72 -2.72 1.50
C LEU A 83 -2.54 -1.22 1.24
N ALA A 84 -2.37 -0.87 -0.03
CA ALA A 84 -2.35 0.50 -0.50
C ALA A 84 -3.47 0.72 -1.51
N ALA A 85 -4.43 1.58 -1.19
CA ALA A 85 -5.46 2.00 -2.13
C ALA A 85 -5.15 3.36 -2.72
N VAL A 86 -5.10 3.42 -4.05
CA VAL A 86 -4.87 4.66 -4.78
C VAL A 86 -6.20 5.16 -5.31
N ASP A 87 -6.70 6.25 -4.76
CA ASP A 87 -7.96 6.83 -5.21
C ASP A 87 -7.80 7.64 -6.50
N ARG A 88 -8.92 8.13 -7.06
CA ARG A 88 -8.90 8.92 -8.30
C ARG A 88 -8.49 10.38 -8.07
N GLN A 89 -8.50 10.82 -6.81
CA GLN A 89 -8.10 12.14 -6.36
C GLN A 89 -6.58 12.24 -6.13
N GLY A 90 -5.88 11.09 -6.21
CA GLY A 90 -4.43 11.01 -6.12
C GLY A 90 -3.92 10.72 -4.71
N ARG A 91 -4.79 10.37 -3.77
CA ARG A 91 -4.41 9.97 -2.42
C ARG A 91 -4.08 8.49 -2.39
N VAL A 92 -3.13 8.11 -1.53
CA VAL A 92 -2.80 6.70 -1.27
C VAL A 92 -3.09 6.38 0.18
N THR A 93 -4.12 5.58 0.42
CA THR A 93 -4.49 5.15 1.77
C THR A 93 -3.85 3.81 2.09
N LEU A 94 -3.25 3.70 3.28
CA LEU A 94 -2.40 2.59 3.70
C LEU A 94 -2.95 1.96 4.98
N ARG A 95 -3.09 0.64 4.96
CA ARG A 95 -3.47 -0.17 6.12
C ARG A 95 -2.76 -1.52 6.07
N HIS A 96 -2.19 -1.97 7.19
CA HIS A 96 -1.48 -3.25 7.18
C HIS A 96 -2.47 -4.41 7.22
N LEU A 97 -2.05 -5.54 6.69
CA LEU A 97 -2.87 -6.72 6.50
C LEU A 97 -2.56 -7.77 7.57
N THR A 98 -2.22 -7.33 8.78
CA THR A 98 -1.88 -8.24 9.89
C THR A 98 -2.60 -7.87 11.17
N ARG A 99 -2.91 -8.88 11.98
CA ARG A 99 -3.47 -8.74 13.32
C ARG A 99 -2.91 -9.85 14.20
N GLY A 100 -2.47 -9.50 15.41
CA GLY A 100 -1.84 -10.48 16.31
C GLY A 100 -0.55 -11.11 15.75
N GLY A 101 0.06 -10.50 14.73
CA GLY A 101 1.24 -11.05 14.03
C GLY A 101 0.92 -11.96 12.84
N GLU A 102 -0.35 -12.31 12.63
CA GLU A 102 -0.79 -13.13 11.50
C GLU A 102 -1.40 -12.25 10.40
N ALA A 103 -1.29 -12.66 9.15
CA ALA A 103 -1.94 -11.96 8.06
C ALA A 103 -3.45 -12.23 8.06
N PHE A 104 -4.27 -11.20 7.79
CA PHE A 104 -5.70 -11.39 7.54
C PHE A 104 -5.92 -12.39 6.41
N HIS A 105 -6.96 -13.20 6.49
CA HIS A 105 -7.34 -14.07 5.40
C HIS A 105 -7.74 -13.24 4.16
N PRO A 106 -7.40 -13.64 2.92
CA PRO A 106 -7.72 -12.84 1.73
C PRO A 106 -9.20 -12.49 1.55
N SER A 107 -10.12 -13.33 2.03
CA SER A 107 -11.56 -13.05 2.01
C SER A 107 -11.96 -11.85 2.86
N GLU A 108 -11.14 -11.47 3.84
CA GLU A 108 -11.37 -10.31 4.72
C GLU A 108 -10.94 -8.98 4.07
N LEU A 109 -10.21 -9.04 2.96
CA LEU A 109 -9.73 -7.83 2.27
C LEU A 109 -10.86 -6.97 1.71
N ALA A 110 -12.02 -7.57 1.39
CA ALA A 110 -13.20 -6.79 0.98
C ALA A 110 -13.65 -5.85 2.10
N TRP A 111 -13.78 -6.36 3.33
CA TRP A 111 -14.18 -5.56 4.50
C TRP A 111 -13.15 -4.48 4.85
N LEU A 112 -11.85 -4.83 4.82
CA LEU A 112 -10.79 -3.83 5.02
C LEU A 112 -10.84 -2.70 4.01
N ARG A 113 -11.21 -2.99 2.76
CA ARG A 113 -11.34 -1.97 1.72
C ARG A 113 -12.55 -1.07 1.95
N ASP A 114 -13.66 -1.61 2.41
CA ASP A 114 -14.88 -0.86 2.67
C ASP A 114 -14.67 0.14 3.83
N GLU A 115 -13.89 -0.24 4.84
CA GLU A 115 -13.52 0.65 5.96
C GLU A 115 -12.38 1.62 5.63
N LEU A 116 -11.61 1.41 4.56
CA LEU A 116 -10.29 2.04 4.37
C LEU A 116 -10.35 3.57 4.30
N ASP A 117 -11.47 4.14 3.84
CA ASP A 117 -11.66 5.59 3.79
C ASP A 117 -11.82 6.22 5.18
N GLU A 118 -12.25 5.45 6.18
CA GLU A 118 -12.49 5.89 7.55
C GLU A 118 -11.40 5.40 8.51
N ARG A 119 -10.98 4.15 8.36
CA ARG A 119 -10.00 3.45 9.20
C ARG A 119 -8.75 3.13 8.36
N PHE A 120 -7.72 3.96 8.51
CA PHE A 120 -6.42 3.80 7.88
C PHE A 120 -5.30 4.18 8.85
N HIS A 121 -4.10 3.63 8.68
CA HIS A 121 -2.95 4.04 9.51
C HIS A 121 -2.26 5.27 8.95
N ALA A 122 -2.07 5.30 7.63
CA ALA A 122 -1.47 6.45 6.95
C ALA A 122 -2.18 6.73 5.63
N ARG A 123 -2.30 8.01 5.28
CA ARG A 123 -2.81 8.48 4.00
C ARG A 123 -1.81 9.47 3.41
N LEU A 124 -1.41 9.20 2.18
CA LEU A 124 -0.45 10.01 1.44
C LEU A 124 -1.19 11.00 0.54
N HIS A 125 -0.94 12.29 0.74
CA HIS A 125 -1.49 13.38 -0.06
C HIS A 125 -0.44 13.95 -1.01
N PRO A 126 -0.77 14.23 -2.29
CA PRO A 126 0.19 14.84 -3.20
C PRO A 126 0.70 16.21 -2.72
N ALA A 127 1.97 16.29 -2.35
CA ALA A 127 2.62 17.54 -1.90
C ALA A 127 2.95 18.53 -3.04
N ALA A 128 3.12 19.82 -2.75
CA ALA A 128 3.48 20.81 -3.77
C ALA A 128 4.89 20.59 -4.34
N GLU A 129 5.89 20.37 -3.47
CA GLU A 129 7.30 20.10 -3.82
C GLU A 129 7.55 18.78 -4.59
N GLY A 130 6.53 17.95 -4.77
CA GLY A 130 6.67 16.55 -5.19
C GLY A 130 6.72 15.61 -3.98
N GLY A 131 6.62 14.30 -4.19
CA GLY A 131 6.47 13.40 -3.04
C GLY A 131 5.05 13.33 -2.51
N PHE A 132 4.90 12.94 -1.25
CA PHE A 132 3.63 12.94 -0.54
C PHE A 132 3.80 13.51 0.87
N GLU A 133 2.77 14.21 1.35
CA GLU A 133 2.57 14.53 2.75
C GLU A 133 1.80 13.38 3.42
N VAL A 134 2.14 13.08 4.67
CA VAL A 134 1.57 11.94 5.41
C VAL A 134 0.54 12.47 6.41
N GLU A 135 -0.69 12.00 6.28
CA GLU A 135 -1.73 12.09 7.31
C GLU A 135 -1.76 10.75 8.06
N TRP A 136 -1.64 10.79 9.38
CA TRP A 136 -1.78 9.60 10.23
C TRP A 136 -3.23 9.46 10.71
N GLY A 137 -3.76 8.24 10.65
CA GLY A 137 -5.12 7.93 11.08
C GLY A 137 -5.12 7.15 12.40
N ILE A 138 -5.71 5.96 12.40
CA ILE A 138 -5.79 5.09 13.58
C ILE A 138 -4.40 4.58 13.99
N PRO A 139 -4.15 4.31 15.28
CA PRO A 139 -2.91 3.69 15.75
C PRO A 139 -2.57 2.42 14.96
N VAL A 140 -1.28 2.16 14.76
CA VAL A 140 -0.83 0.97 13.99
C VAL A 140 -1.30 -0.31 14.66
N GLU A 141 -1.26 -0.37 15.98
CA GLU A 141 -1.75 -1.49 16.78
C GLU A 141 -3.27 -1.71 16.71
N ASP A 142 -4.05 -0.67 16.37
CA ASP A 142 -5.50 -0.75 16.22
C ASP A 142 -5.87 -1.16 14.79
N ASN A 143 -5.62 -2.42 14.47
CA ASN A 143 -5.93 -2.99 13.16
C ASN A 143 -7.00 -4.09 13.24
N THR A 144 -8.14 -3.76 13.83
CA THR A 144 -9.33 -4.63 13.91
C THR A 144 -10.30 -4.30 12.76
N ILE A 145 -10.99 -5.32 12.23
CA ILE A 145 -12.09 -5.16 11.27
C ILE A 145 -13.39 -5.16 12.07
N GLU A 146 -14.20 -4.13 11.90
CA GLU A 146 -15.52 -4.01 12.51
C GLU A 146 -16.56 -4.45 11.47
N THR A 147 -17.12 -5.65 11.64
CA THR A 147 -18.21 -6.10 10.77
C THR A 147 -19.56 -5.69 11.36
N ASP A 148 -20.52 -5.31 10.52
CA ASP A 148 -21.91 -4.98 10.90
C ASP A 148 -22.61 -6.09 11.72
N TYR A 149 -22.05 -7.29 11.71
CA TYR A 149 -22.54 -8.44 12.47
C TYR A 149 -21.97 -8.55 13.89
N GLY A 150 -21.20 -7.55 14.36
CA GLY A 150 -20.66 -7.52 15.73
C GLY A 150 -19.60 -8.58 16.02
N PHE A 151 -19.15 -9.31 15.01
CA PHE A 151 -18.03 -10.23 15.14
C PHE A 151 -16.75 -9.46 14.82
N SER A 152 -16.00 -9.09 15.85
CA SER A 152 -14.55 -9.10 15.73
C SER A 152 -14.19 -10.54 15.37
N LEU A 153 -13.92 -10.82 14.09
CA LEU A 153 -13.39 -12.14 13.73
C LEU A 153 -12.16 -12.35 14.60
N GLY A 154 -12.08 -13.42 15.38
CA GLY A 154 -10.99 -13.69 16.32
C GLY A 154 -9.71 -14.04 15.60
#